data_AF-A0A496L094-F1
#
_entry.id   AF-A0A496L094-F1
#
_cell.length_a   1.000
_cell.length_b   1.000
_cell.length_c   1.000
_cell.angle_alpha   90.00
_cell.angle_beta   90.00
_cell.angle_gamma   90.00
#
_symmetry.space_group_name_H-M   'P 1'
#
loop_
_entity.id
_entity.type
_entity.pdbx_description
1 polymer ?
#
loop_
_entity_poly.entity_id
_entity_poly.type
_entity_poly.pdbx_seq_one_letter_code
_entity_poly.pdbx_strand_id
1 'polypeptide(L)'
;MYTCKICNKEFDSERYTAEEIRFRLGHKFDYVKCPHCNCLQIVEIPKDLDDYYDVGKYYSLQERDEKESNGLIRRMMRKYLLKYRMNGKNIVGRLMTKLDTGAFEWVEPGMMTFNSSILDIGCGTGRTLLKLAHSGFNNLQGIDPYIGEDISYKLKTTTVNIYKRAIEELEGSYDVITLNHVME
;
A
#
# COMPACT_ATOMS: atom_id res chain seq x y z
N MET A 1 10.79 -28.68 14.18
CA MET A 1 10.97 -28.60 12.73
C MET A 1 9.92 -27.65 12.17
N TYR A 2 10.34 -26.65 11.40
CA TYR A 2 9.50 -25.60 10.84
C TYR A 2 9.49 -25.71 9.32
N THR A 3 8.36 -25.37 8.69
CA THR A 3 8.26 -25.26 7.23
C THR A 3 8.27 -23.78 6.86
N CYS A 4 9.20 -23.37 6.00
CA CYS A 4 9.33 -21.96 5.61
C CYS A 4 8.14 -21.49 4.76
N LYS A 5 7.44 -20.44 5.17
CA LYS A 5 6.29 -19.86 4.41
C LYS A 5 6.67 -19.25 3.04
N ILE A 6 7.97 -19.08 2.75
CA ILE A 6 8.46 -18.48 1.50
C ILE A 6 9.01 -19.53 0.54
N CYS A 7 9.95 -20.36 1.01
CA CYS A 7 10.63 -21.34 0.15
C CYS A 7 10.18 -22.79 0.36
N ASN A 8 9.22 -23.03 1.26
CA ASN A 8 8.62 -24.34 1.57
C ASN A 8 9.59 -25.44 2.04
N LYS A 9 10.86 -25.10 2.32
CA LYS A 9 11.83 -26.05 2.88
C LYS A 9 11.62 -26.21 4.38
N GLU A 10 11.78 -27.44 4.85
CA GLU A 10 11.82 -27.75 6.27
C GLU A 10 13.20 -27.42 6.84
N PHE A 11 13.21 -26.89 8.06
CA PHE A 11 14.44 -26.56 8.76
C PHE A 11 14.25 -26.61 10.27
N ASP A 12 15.36 -26.67 10.98
CA ASP A 12 15.41 -26.39 12.41
C ASP A 12 16.14 -25.07 12.65
N SER A 13 15.73 -24.32 13.66
CA SER A 13 16.27 -23.00 13.95
C SER A 13 16.03 -22.66 15.41
N GLU A 14 16.96 -21.94 16.00
CA GLU A 14 16.76 -21.30 17.30
C GLU A 14 15.62 -20.28 17.22
N ARG A 15 14.90 -20.12 18.33
CA ARG A 15 13.86 -19.10 18.45
C ARG A 15 14.45 -17.78 18.91
N TYR A 16 13.99 -16.70 18.30
CA TYR A 16 14.23 -15.34 18.73
C TYR A 16 12.93 -14.79 19.31
N THR A 17 12.93 -14.42 20.58
CA THR A 17 11.77 -13.79 21.21
C THR A 17 11.92 -12.27 21.15
N ALA A 18 10.91 -11.60 20.61
CA ALA A 18 10.82 -10.14 20.58
C ALA A 18 9.57 -9.66 21.32
N GLU A 19 9.65 -8.47 21.92
CA GLU A 19 8.54 -7.85 22.64
C GLU A 19 7.84 -6.80 21.77
N GLU A 20 6.53 -6.66 21.95
CA GLU A 20 5.74 -5.58 21.36
C GLU A 20 6.13 -4.23 22.00
N ILE A 21 6.70 -3.32 21.20
CA ILE A 21 7.23 -2.04 21.70
C ILE A 21 6.40 -0.81 21.30
N ARG A 22 5.52 -0.92 20.30
CA ARG A 22 4.76 0.20 19.73
C ARG A 22 3.65 0.65 20.68
N PHE A 23 2.91 -0.30 21.22
CA PHE A 23 1.79 -0.05 22.14
C PHE A 23 2.14 -0.38 23.59
N ARG A 24 3.27 -1.07 23.82
CA ARG A 24 3.76 -1.53 25.13
C ARG A 24 2.75 -2.43 25.83
N LEU A 25 2.16 -3.35 25.06
CA LEU A 25 1.19 -4.33 25.58
C LEU A 25 1.87 -5.43 26.41
N GLY A 26 3.21 -5.53 26.35
CA GLY A 26 3.97 -6.60 27.01
C GLY A 26 3.85 -7.96 26.32
N HIS A 27 3.19 -8.01 25.16
CA HIS A 27 3.09 -9.21 24.33
C HIS A 27 4.47 -9.58 23.78
N LYS A 28 4.74 -10.89 23.68
CA LYS A 28 5.98 -11.43 23.15
C LYS A 28 5.69 -12.39 22.02
N PHE A 29 6.53 -12.35 21.00
CA PHE A 29 6.41 -13.19 19.81
C PHE A 29 7.71 -13.92 19.56
N ASP A 30 7.58 -15.20 19.23
CA ASP A 30 8.70 -16.02 18.80
C ASP A 30 8.86 -15.93 17.27
N TYR A 31 10.11 -15.81 16.84
CA TYR A 31 10.52 -15.79 15.45
C TYR A 31 11.56 -16.87 15.17
N VAL A 32 11.62 -17.34 13.93
CA VAL A 32 12.64 -18.26 13.42
C VAL A 32 13.20 -17.74 12.10
N LYS A 33 14.50 -18.00 11.84
CA LYS A 33 15.15 -17.58 10.60
C LYS A 33 15.45 -18.78 9.71
N CYS A 34 14.85 -18.81 8.52
CA CYS A 34 15.09 -19.88 7.56
C CYS A 34 16.54 -19.81 7.01
N PRO A 35 17.37 -20.86 7.15
CA PRO A 35 18.76 -20.83 6.65
C PRO A 35 18.84 -20.91 5.12
N HIS A 36 17.75 -21.28 4.44
CA HIS A 36 17.74 -21.45 2.99
C HIS A 36 17.42 -20.16 2.22
N CYS A 37 16.50 -19.34 2.73
CA CYS A 37 16.09 -18.08 2.09
C CYS A 37 16.34 -16.85 2.95
N ASN A 38 16.87 -17.01 4.16
CA ASN A 38 17.12 -15.95 5.15
C ASN A 38 15.88 -15.19 5.64
N CYS A 39 14.67 -15.65 5.30
CA CYS A 39 13.43 -15.05 5.79
C CYS A 39 13.31 -15.26 7.31
N LEU A 40 13.10 -14.16 8.03
CA LEU A 40 12.71 -14.15 9.44
C LEU A 40 11.19 -14.25 9.51
N GLN A 41 10.66 -15.19 10.28
CA GLN A 41 9.23 -15.53 10.26
C GLN A 41 8.71 -15.64 11.69
N ILE A 42 7.57 -15.01 11.94
CA ILE A 42 6.84 -15.23 13.19
C ILE A 42 6.36 -16.70 13.24
N VAL A 43 6.58 -17.34 14.38
CA VAL A 43 6.24 -18.75 14.62
C VAL A 43 4.72 -18.93 14.60
N GLU A 44 4.01 -18.11 15.36
CA GLU A 44 2.55 -18.12 15.44
C GLU A 44 2.03 -16.71 15.17
N ILE A 45 1.16 -16.58 14.17
CA ILE A 45 0.46 -15.32 13.90
C ILE A 45 -0.62 -15.16 14.98
N PRO A 46 -0.67 -14.03 15.70
CA PRO A 46 -1.72 -13.79 16.68
C PRO A 46 -3.11 -13.95 16.06
N LYS A 47 -4.03 -14.58 16.79
CA LYS A 47 -5.41 -14.78 16.32
C LYS A 47 -6.18 -13.47 16.23
N ASP A 48 -5.90 -12.56 17.14
CA ASP A 48 -6.49 -11.22 17.16
C ASP A 48 -5.44 -10.22 16.69
N LEU A 49 -5.53 -9.84 15.42
CA LEU A 49 -4.66 -8.83 14.83
C LEU A 49 -5.17 -7.41 15.09
N ASP A 50 -6.46 -7.26 15.44
CA ASP A 50 -7.10 -5.96 15.67
C ASP A 50 -6.43 -5.22 16.85
N ASP A 51 -5.98 -5.97 17.86
CA ASP A 51 -5.19 -5.46 19.00
C ASP A 51 -3.94 -4.68 18.58
N TYR A 52 -3.38 -4.98 17.39
CA TYR A 52 -2.18 -4.31 16.85
C TYR A 52 -2.51 -3.29 15.76
N TYR A 53 -3.78 -3.18 15.37
CA TYR A 53 -4.30 -2.26 14.36
C TYR A 53 -5.35 -1.33 14.99
N ASP A 54 -4.90 -0.45 15.90
CA ASP A 54 -5.80 0.51 16.56
C ASP A 54 -6.38 1.54 15.56
N VAL A 55 -7.67 1.36 15.23
CA VAL A 55 -8.47 2.19 14.32
C VAL A 55 -8.64 3.59 14.95
N GLY A 56 -7.81 4.53 14.51
CA GLY A 56 -7.76 5.91 15.03
C GLY A 56 -6.34 6.40 15.31
N LYS A 57 -5.42 5.50 15.64
CA LYS A 57 -3.98 5.82 15.78
C LYS A 57 -3.18 5.48 14.55
N TYR A 58 -3.64 4.53 13.73
CA TYR A 58 -3.01 4.21 12.47
C TYR A 58 -3.30 5.31 11.44
N TYR A 59 -2.27 6.03 11.00
CA TYR A 59 -2.40 7.21 10.14
C TYR A 59 -3.13 6.93 8.81
N SER A 60 -3.07 5.69 8.30
CA SER A 60 -3.80 5.33 7.08
C SER A 60 -5.31 5.19 7.30
N LEU A 61 -5.79 5.02 8.54
CA LEU A 61 -7.21 4.84 8.87
C LEU A 61 -7.93 6.14 9.24
N GLN A 62 -7.22 7.27 9.26
CA GLN A 62 -7.83 8.58 9.52
C GLN A 62 -8.66 9.05 8.32
N GLU A 63 -9.85 9.58 8.59
CA GLU A 63 -10.69 10.22 7.59
C GLU A 63 -9.91 11.30 6.84
N ARG A 64 -10.09 11.33 5.53
CA ARG A 64 -9.46 12.32 4.66
C ARG A 64 -10.50 13.21 4.04
N ASP A 65 -10.22 14.51 4.02
CA ASP A 65 -10.98 15.43 3.20
C ASP A 65 -10.69 15.13 1.72
N GLU A 66 -11.74 15.05 0.91
CA GLU A 66 -11.65 15.02 -0.56
C GLU A 66 -10.81 16.16 -1.13
N LYS A 67 -10.69 17.26 -0.38
CA LYS A 67 -9.91 18.45 -0.70
C LYS A 67 -8.50 18.43 -0.13
N GLU A 68 -8.07 17.40 0.61
CA GLU A 68 -6.67 17.17 1.01
C GLU A 68 -5.80 16.84 -0.22
N SER A 69 -5.64 17.83 -1.07
CA SER A 69 -4.83 17.76 -2.26
C SER A 69 -4.16 19.11 -2.36
N ASN A 70 -2.97 19.19 -1.78
CA ASN A 70 -1.79 19.76 -2.42
C ASN A 70 -2.12 20.69 -3.60
N GLY A 71 -1.98 22.00 -3.42
CA GLY A 71 -2.45 23.04 -4.35
C GLY A 71 -2.21 22.73 -5.84
N LEU A 72 -3.05 23.30 -6.70
CA LEU A 72 -3.12 23.04 -8.16
C LEU A 72 -1.76 22.80 -8.84
N ILE A 73 -0.75 23.61 -8.50
CA ILE A 73 0.61 23.49 -9.01
C ILE A 73 1.21 22.11 -8.68
N ARG A 74 1.19 21.69 -7.41
CA ARG A 74 1.75 20.40 -6.97
C ARG A 74 1.02 19.22 -7.61
N ARG A 75 -0.29 19.36 -7.88
CA ARG A 75 -1.07 18.37 -8.63
C ARG A 75 -0.64 18.26 -10.09
N MET A 76 -0.49 19.41 -10.77
CA MET A 76 0.04 19.44 -12.14
C MET A 76 1.44 18.87 -12.21
N MET A 77 2.33 19.25 -11.29
CA MET A 77 3.70 18.73 -11.23
C MET A 77 3.72 17.19 -11.16
N ARG A 78 2.95 16.60 -10.24
CA ARG A 78 2.82 15.13 -10.14
C ARG A 78 2.31 14.48 -11.43
N LYS A 79 1.32 15.09 -12.09
CA LYS A 79 0.80 14.59 -13.37
C LYS A 79 1.89 14.53 -14.44
N TYR A 80 2.71 15.56 -14.58
CA TYR A 80 3.81 15.57 -15.55
C TYR A 80 4.93 14.59 -15.20
N LEU A 81 5.25 14.45 -13.91
CA LEU A 81 6.19 13.45 -13.41
C LEU A 81 5.72 12.02 -13.75
N LEU A 82 4.46 11.68 -13.43
CA LEU A 82 3.88 10.37 -13.74
C LEU A 82 3.82 10.13 -15.25
N LYS A 83 3.46 11.15 -16.05
CA LYS A 83 3.50 11.03 -17.52
C LYS A 83 4.90 10.71 -18.04
N TYR A 84 5.93 11.28 -17.43
CA TYR A 84 7.32 10.96 -17.75
C TYR A 84 7.71 9.55 -17.32
N ARG A 85 7.42 9.17 -16.07
CA ARG A 85 7.70 7.83 -15.54
C ARG A 85 7.03 6.73 -16.38
N MET A 86 5.76 6.89 -16.75
CA MET A 86 5.01 5.91 -17.55
C MET A 86 5.47 5.81 -19.01
N ASN A 87 5.94 6.90 -19.64
CA ASN A 87 6.23 6.92 -21.08
C ASN A 87 7.72 7.00 -21.43
N GLY A 88 8.60 7.29 -20.47
CA GLY A 88 10.02 7.55 -20.68
C GLY A 88 10.34 8.80 -21.53
N LYS A 89 9.33 9.54 -21.99
CA LYS A 89 9.45 10.63 -22.97
C LYS A 89 8.91 11.94 -22.39
N ASN A 90 9.77 12.78 -21.80
CA ASN A 90 9.52 14.19 -21.50
C ASN A 90 10.74 14.86 -20.84
N ILE A 91 11.34 15.89 -21.47
CA ILE A 91 12.47 16.63 -20.88
C ILE A 91 12.03 17.38 -19.61
N VAL A 92 10.80 17.91 -19.58
CA VAL A 92 10.25 18.61 -18.41
C VAL A 92 10.13 17.65 -17.24
N GLY A 93 9.58 16.46 -17.46
CA GLY A 93 9.46 15.44 -16.42
C GLY A 93 10.82 14.95 -15.90
N ARG A 94 11.83 14.83 -16.78
CA ARG A 94 13.21 14.48 -16.40
C ARG A 94 13.88 15.54 -15.53
N LEU A 95 13.58 16.82 -15.72
CA LEU A 95 14.10 17.88 -14.84
C LEU A 95 13.40 17.83 -13.47
N MET A 96 12.10 17.50 -13.49
CA MET A 96 11.28 17.43 -12.28
C MET A 96 11.60 16.24 -11.38
N THR A 97 12.20 15.16 -11.89
CA THR A 97 12.67 14.05 -11.02
C THR A 97 13.71 14.50 -10.00
N LYS A 98 14.46 15.59 -10.26
CA LYS A 98 15.45 16.14 -9.30
C LYS A 98 14.81 16.91 -8.14
N LEU A 99 13.57 17.36 -8.31
CA LEU A 99 12.77 18.05 -7.30
C LEU A 99 11.76 17.11 -6.64
N ASP A 100 11.80 15.84 -7.02
CA ASP A 100 10.87 14.84 -6.53
C ASP A 100 11.17 14.52 -5.06
N THR A 101 10.09 14.27 -4.33
CA THR A 101 10.09 14.02 -2.88
C THR A 101 9.80 12.54 -2.60
N GLY A 102 10.13 11.65 -3.54
CA GLY A 102 9.87 10.21 -3.46
C GLY A 102 8.47 9.78 -3.87
N ALA A 103 7.68 10.65 -4.53
CA ALA A 103 6.31 10.30 -4.89
C ALA A 103 6.28 9.41 -6.14
N PHE A 104 5.78 8.18 -5.99
CA PHE A 104 5.59 7.22 -7.08
C PHE A 104 6.89 6.79 -7.77
N GLU A 105 7.99 6.65 -7.00
CA GLU A 105 9.26 6.16 -7.52
C GLU A 105 9.18 4.75 -8.12
N TRP A 106 8.23 3.96 -7.62
CA TRP A 106 7.92 2.61 -8.06
C TRP A 106 7.27 2.52 -9.46
N VAL A 107 6.86 3.65 -10.06
CA VAL A 107 6.25 3.65 -11.40
C VAL A 107 7.33 3.59 -12.48
N GLU A 108 7.32 2.52 -13.26
CA GLU A 108 8.23 2.30 -14.38
C GLU A 108 7.57 2.54 -15.75
N PRO A 109 8.38 2.80 -16.82
CA PRO A 109 7.84 2.94 -18.17
C PRO A 109 7.09 1.70 -18.65
N GLY A 110 5.90 1.90 -19.21
CA GLY A 110 5.04 0.81 -19.70
C GLY A 110 4.27 0.04 -18.63
N MET A 111 4.50 0.30 -17.34
CA MET A 111 3.81 -0.38 -16.24
C MET A 111 2.30 -0.06 -16.22
N MET A 112 1.92 1.18 -16.53
CA MET A 112 0.54 1.66 -16.42
C MET A 112 0.27 2.88 -17.30
N THR A 113 -1.01 3.20 -17.47
CA THR A 113 -1.50 4.44 -18.07
C THR A 113 -2.55 5.09 -17.16
N PHE A 114 -2.94 6.33 -17.45
CA PHE A 114 -4.01 6.99 -16.71
C PHE A 114 -5.38 6.28 -16.79
N ASN A 115 -5.54 5.35 -17.75
CA ASN A 115 -6.75 4.54 -17.91
C ASN A 115 -6.62 3.14 -17.30
N SER A 116 -5.44 2.78 -16.76
CA SER A 116 -5.25 1.49 -16.11
C SER A 116 -6.17 1.36 -14.91
N SER A 117 -6.79 0.20 -14.77
CA SER A 117 -7.50 -0.24 -13.57
C SER A 117 -6.49 -0.55 -12.47
N ILE A 118 -6.54 0.20 -11.37
CA ILE A 118 -5.61 0.06 -10.25
C ILE A 118 -6.36 -0.33 -8.99
N LEU A 119 -5.89 -1.41 -8.35
CA LEU A 119 -6.29 -1.84 -7.02
C LEU A 119 -5.15 -1.59 -6.03
N ASP A 120 -5.43 -0.93 -4.89
CA ASP A 120 -4.48 -0.81 -3.78
C ASP A 120 -4.96 -1.64 -2.58
N ILE A 121 -4.18 -2.63 -2.16
CA ILE A 121 -4.50 -3.57 -1.07
C ILE A 121 -3.88 -3.07 0.24
N GLY A 122 -4.70 -3.03 1.30
CA GLY A 122 -4.33 -2.41 2.57
C GLY A 122 -4.11 -0.91 2.44
N CYS A 123 -4.98 -0.27 1.66
CA CYS A 123 -4.85 1.13 1.27
C CYS A 123 -5.28 2.13 2.36
N GLY A 124 -5.80 1.66 3.50
CA GLY A 124 -6.50 2.44 4.51
C GLY A 124 -7.60 3.30 3.87
N THR A 125 -7.62 4.59 4.19
CA THR A 125 -8.54 5.59 3.60
C THR A 125 -8.11 6.08 2.20
N GLY A 126 -7.17 5.40 1.55
CA GLY A 126 -6.85 5.56 0.12
C GLY A 126 -6.01 6.78 -0.23
N ARG A 127 -5.07 7.18 0.66
CA ARG A 127 -4.17 8.32 0.43
C ARG A 127 -3.46 8.25 -0.93
N THR A 128 -2.95 7.09 -1.29
CA THR A 128 -2.20 6.86 -2.54
C THR A 128 -3.14 6.95 -3.73
N LEU A 129 -4.31 6.30 -3.67
CA LEU A 129 -5.36 6.37 -4.68
C LEU A 129 -5.82 7.80 -4.95
N LEU A 130 -6.09 8.59 -3.90
CA LEU A 130 -6.46 10.00 -4.07
C LEU A 130 -5.36 10.82 -4.78
N LYS A 131 -4.09 10.59 -4.43
CA LYS A 131 -2.96 11.24 -5.14
C LYS A 131 -2.89 10.82 -6.60
N LEU A 132 -3.15 9.55 -6.93
CA LEU A 132 -3.23 9.06 -8.31
C LEU A 132 -4.40 9.71 -9.06
N ALA A 133 -5.59 9.74 -8.45
CA ALA A 133 -6.79 10.34 -9.02
C ALA A 133 -6.58 11.81 -9.36
N HIS A 134 -6.04 12.57 -8.40
CA HIS A 134 -5.68 13.96 -8.62
C HIS A 134 -4.60 14.16 -9.70
N SER A 135 -3.75 13.15 -9.93
CA SER A 135 -2.73 13.20 -10.98
C SER A 135 -3.27 12.80 -12.35
N GLY A 136 -4.51 12.30 -12.44
CA GLY A 136 -5.23 12.06 -13.69
C GLY A 136 -5.65 10.62 -13.95
N PHE A 137 -5.40 9.69 -13.01
CA PHE A 137 -5.93 8.32 -13.10
C PHE A 137 -7.44 8.32 -12.89
N ASN A 138 -8.15 7.44 -13.60
CA ASN A 138 -9.62 7.46 -13.62
C ASN A 138 -10.28 6.13 -13.22
N ASN A 139 -9.52 5.04 -13.04
CA ASN A 139 -10.04 3.74 -12.65
C ASN A 139 -9.29 3.22 -11.42
N LEU A 140 -9.80 3.56 -10.24
CA LEU A 140 -9.09 3.41 -8.97
C LEU A 140 -10.00 2.76 -7.93
N GLN A 141 -9.50 1.70 -7.32
CA GLN A 141 -10.17 0.98 -6.25
C GLN A 141 -9.18 0.66 -5.13
N GLY A 142 -9.67 0.64 -3.90
CA GLY A 142 -8.91 0.20 -2.73
C GLY A 142 -9.68 -0.85 -1.94
N ILE A 143 -8.95 -1.71 -1.25
CA ILE A 143 -9.51 -2.54 -0.18
C ILE A 143 -8.66 -2.41 1.08
N ASP A 144 -9.30 -2.46 2.24
CA ASP A 144 -8.64 -2.56 3.53
C ASP A 144 -9.64 -3.11 4.56
N PRO A 145 -9.39 -4.24 5.22
CA PRO A 145 -10.35 -4.82 6.16
C PRO A 145 -10.52 -4.00 7.46
N TYR A 146 -9.59 -3.09 7.76
CA TYR A 146 -9.54 -2.36 9.03
C TYR A 146 -10.15 -0.95 8.97
N ILE A 147 -10.66 -0.51 7.81
CA ILE A 147 -11.43 0.75 7.75
C ILE A 147 -12.80 0.58 8.44
N GLY A 148 -13.38 1.69 8.90
CA GLY A 148 -14.68 1.67 9.58
C GLY A 148 -15.80 1.13 8.69
N GLU A 149 -15.87 1.64 7.46
CA GLU A 149 -16.91 1.37 6.46
C GLU A 149 -16.38 1.62 5.04
N ASP A 150 -17.17 1.26 4.02
CA ASP A 150 -16.88 1.58 2.62
C ASP A 150 -16.83 3.10 2.41
N ILE A 151 -15.84 3.58 1.66
CA ILE A 151 -15.62 5.02 1.39
C ILE A 151 -15.72 5.27 -0.11
N SER A 152 -16.48 6.29 -0.52
CA SER A 152 -16.59 6.71 -1.91
C SER A 152 -16.27 8.20 -2.03
N TYR A 153 -15.10 8.51 -2.58
CA TYR A 153 -14.67 9.89 -2.82
C TYR A 153 -15.08 10.34 -4.22
N LYS A 154 -15.94 11.37 -4.29
CA LYS A 154 -16.47 11.87 -5.57
C LYS A 154 -15.65 13.07 -6.04
N LEU A 155 -14.63 12.81 -6.86
CA LEU A 155 -13.81 13.86 -7.46
C LEU A 155 -14.45 14.35 -8.76
N LYS A 156 -14.03 15.55 -9.20
CA LYS A 156 -14.53 16.15 -10.46
C LYS A 156 -14.33 15.27 -11.70
N THR A 157 -13.34 14.38 -11.69
CA THR A 157 -12.91 13.60 -12.86
C THR A 157 -13.13 12.10 -12.73
N THR A 158 -13.30 11.58 -11.51
CA THR A 158 -13.46 10.16 -11.25
C THR A 158 -14.02 9.94 -9.84
N THR A 159 -14.51 8.74 -9.57
CA THR A 159 -14.85 8.29 -8.22
C THR A 159 -13.79 7.29 -7.76
N VAL A 160 -13.28 7.47 -6.53
CA VAL A 160 -12.39 6.49 -5.90
C VAL A 160 -13.18 5.74 -4.85
N ASN A 161 -13.32 4.43 -5.03
CA ASN A 161 -14.03 3.58 -4.08
C ASN A 161 -13.05 2.76 -3.25
N ILE A 162 -13.28 2.70 -1.96
CA ILE A 162 -12.52 1.91 -1.01
C ILE A 162 -13.50 1.02 -0.27
N TYR A 163 -13.23 -0.28 -0.27
CA TYR A 163 -14.13 -1.25 0.35
C TYR A 163 -13.50 -1.85 1.59
N LYS A 164 -14.32 -2.01 2.64
CA LYS A 164 -13.95 -2.72 3.85
C LYS A 164 -13.99 -4.22 3.57
N ARG A 165 -12.91 -4.75 3.01
CA ARG A 165 -12.83 -6.14 2.53
C ARG A 165 -11.42 -6.69 2.67
N ALA A 166 -11.36 -7.99 2.89
CA ALA A 166 -10.13 -8.76 2.82
C ALA A 166 -9.81 -9.16 1.38
N ILE A 167 -8.56 -9.59 1.13
CA ILE A 167 -8.10 -9.96 -0.22
C ILE A 167 -8.80 -11.22 -0.75
N GLU A 168 -9.25 -12.09 0.15
CA GLU A 168 -9.98 -13.32 -0.16
C GLU A 168 -11.37 -13.06 -0.75
N GLU A 169 -11.91 -11.86 -0.53
CA GLU A 169 -13.22 -11.42 -1.01
C GLU A 169 -13.14 -10.68 -2.36
N LEU A 170 -11.94 -10.52 -2.93
CA LEU A 170 -11.75 -9.84 -4.20
C LEU A 170 -12.10 -10.75 -5.38
N GLU A 171 -12.90 -10.20 -6.29
CA GLU A 171 -13.21 -10.81 -7.58
C GLU A 171 -12.78 -9.86 -8.71
N GLY A 172 -12.38 -10.43 -9.85
CA GLY A 172 -12.07 -9.69 -11.08
C GLY A 172 -10.58 -9.55 -11.38
N SER A 173 -10.28 -8.65 -12.31
CA SER A 173 -8.93 -8.42 -12.83
C SER A 173 -8.62 -6.93 -12.86
N TYR A 174 -7.35 -6.59 -12.59
CA TYR A 174 -6.84 -5.23 -12.63
C TYR A 174 -5.57 -5.18 -13.47
N ASP A 175 -5.31 -4.05 -14.12
CA ASP A 175 -4.08 -3.83 -14.87
C ASP A 175 -2.89 -3.72 -13.91
N VAL A 176 -3.11 -3.12 -12.73
CA VAL A 176 -2.09 -2.98 -11.68
C VAL A 176 -2.69 -3.22 -10.29
N ILE A 177 -1.99 -4.02 -9.48
CA ILE A 177 -2.27 -4.22 -8.07
C ILE A 177 -1.08 -3.68 -7.27
N THR A 178 -1.33 -2.81 -6.30
CA THR A 178 -0.31 -2.28 -5.39
C THR A 178 -0.51 -2.79 -3.97
N LEU A 179 0.61 -3.07 -3.31
CA LEU A 179 0.69 -3.53 -1.92
C LEU A 179 1.76 -2.68 -1.23
N ASN A 180 1.34 -1.56 -0.64
CA ASN A 180 2.27 -0.57 -0.07
C ASN A 180 2.40 -0.77 1.44
N HIS A 181 3.51 -1.34 1.91
CA HIS A 181 3.77 -1.61 3.34
C HIS A 181 2.77 -2.60 3.98
N VAL A 182 2.43 -3.65 3.23
CA VAL A 182 1.50 -4.72 3.64
C VAL A 182 2.05 -6.13 3.37
N MET A 183 3.26 -6.23 2.82
CA MET A 183 3.94 -7.49 2.51
C MET A 183 5.26 -7.52 3.27
N GLU A 184 5.20 -7.94 4.53
CA GLU A 184 6.34 -8.08 5.45
C GLU A 184 6.35 -9.45 6.13
#